data_AF-A0A016TAG9-F1
#
_entry.id   AF-A0A016TAG9-F1
#
_cell.length_a   1.000
_cell.length_b   1.000
_cell.length_c   1.000
_cell.angle_alpha   90.00
_cell.angle_beta   90.00
_cell.angle_gamma   90.00
#
_symmetry.space_group_name_H-M   'P 1'
#
loop_
_entity.id
_entity.type
_entity.pdbx_description
1 polymer ?
#
loop_
_entity_poly.entity_id
_entity_poly.type
_entity_poly.pdbx_seq_one_letter_code
_entity_poly.pdbx_strand_id
1 'polypeptide(L)'
;MPKALESSISGWKTDMSTKPPRMRFYPFAYALFTEELCNYCWYCLAPVETKKRCLGCGFALFCGKDCQTLGWKDHKAECKGLRKVSSIPDIEIRMLGRIVLRHKEICSGKDKKTENFYKDRTSKRSLLEIWSHTDLIQKDQYAMRKFEDIYKQLVEFYEAKFLLPKEMVFELHCRDYINRHAISDRGYMKEIGKGLYLDLCAYDHSCRPNTIYTCNGFIATLRALNSKVVMEDKTKTFYSYIDLLSSLQQRKKQLKDTWYFDCQCERCTDPDDHILTSILCPRCPPNERETLSIFGEHAHKDAKSAVITCTKCGNEVPKEYVMEAVSAMRFIDKIIEDREMEQMPKKTRIEFLEDLLERFTKILSPSNIYLCKLIQNLIPLTPPDNNEELLRLHLQAENCVRRCFPHNHPANAFHLRNIGIFLNNLDRCEEAVKYFREADEILEFTLDSDHLMTVENRELLEQTLKNLGIPAKDEKVENSTAKHTASPENASSDGKAESGKDKAMENPKKNGVQKKAGDCATKENTTPAELPKKAASSGKTEPKMKYADLFSDDLSDLPDLIL
;
A
#
# COMPACT_ATOMS: atom_id res chain seq x y z
N MET A 1 -14.17 23.10 14.34
CA MET A 1 -12.73 22.76 14.39
C MET A 1 -12.14 23.31 15.68
N PRO A 2 -11.38 22.51 16.46
CA PRO A 2 -10.58 23.01 17.58
C PRO A 2 -9.34 23.76 17.06
N LYS A 3 -9.00 24.92 17.64
CA LYS A 3 -7.90 25.81 17.18
C LYS A 3 -6.48 25.27 17.47
N ALA A 4 -6.32 23.99 17.78
CA ALA A 4 -5.06 23.40 18.23
C ALA A 4 -4.14 22.91 17.10
N LEU A 5 -4.63 22.82 15.85
CA LEU A 5 -3.83 22.33 14.72
C LEU A 5 -3.11 23.44 13.92
N GLU A 6 -3.51 24.70 14.04
CA GLU A 6 -3.00 25.79 13.18
C GLU A 6 -1.52 26.13 13.45
N SER A 7 -1.01 25.83 14.65
CA SER A 7 0.34 26.19 15.10
C SER A 7 1.48 25.33 14.53
N SER A 8 1.19 24.18 13.90
CA SER A 8 2.21 23.27 13.34
C SER A 8 2.28 23.26 11.80
N ILE A 9 1.38 23.98 11.12
CA ILE A 9 1.20 23.93 9.65
C ILE A 9 2.08 24.96 8.91
N SER A 10 2.59 25.98 9.61
CA SER A 10 3.26 27.18 9.03
C SER A 10 4.59 26.94 8.28
N GLY A 11 5.12 25.70 8.25
CA GLY A 11 6.41 25.37 7.66
C GLY A 11 6.42 24.86 6.21
N TRP A 12 5.27 24.62 5.59
CA TRP A 12 5.15 23.77 4.37
C TRP A 12 4.58 24.48 3.13
N LYS A 13 5.02 25.71 2.81
CA LYS A 13 4.79 26.26 1.46
C LYS A 13 5.71 25.59 0.44
N THR A 14 5.19 24.59 -0.27
CA THR A 14 5.87 23.96 -1.42
C THR A 14 5.87 24.90 -2.63
N ASP A 15 7.06 25.19 -3.15
CA ASP A 15 7.21 25.82 -4.46
C ASP A 15 6.79 24.83 -5.56
N MET A 16 5.75 25.16 -6.31
CA MET A 16 5.19 24.36 -7.39
C MET A 16 5.88 24.61 -8.75
N SER A 17 6.90 25.46 -8.81
CA SER A 17 7.60 25.84 -10.06
C SER A 17 8.44 24.72 -10.67
N THR A 18 8.79 23.69 -9.89
CA THR A 18 9.63 22.55 -10.33
C THR A 18 8.94 21.22 -10.04
N LYS A 19 9.01 20.26 -11.00
CA LYS A 19 8.50 18.91 -10.76
C LYS A 19 9.30 18.24 -9.64
N PRO A 20 8.67 17.65 -8.62
CA PRO A 20 9.38 17.13 -7.46
C PRO A 20 10.33 15.97 -7.81
N PRO A 21 11.46 15.84 -7.07
CA PRO A 21 12.49 14.83 -7.32
C PRO A 21 11.94 13.41 -7.40
N ARG A 22 12.53 12.61 -8.30
CA ARG A 22 12.14 11.22 -8.56
C ARG A 22 13.27 10.42 -9.18
N MET A 23 13.33 9.12 -8.86
CA MET A 23 14.31 8.18 -9.41
C MET A 23 13.62 6.88 -9.84
N ARG A 24 14.01 6.30 -10.98
CA ARG A 24 13.40 5.09 -11.55
C ARG A 24 14.28 3.86 -11.31
N PHE A 25 13.64 2.75 -10.95
CA PHE A 25 14.28 1.50 -10.56
C PHE A 25 13.74 0.33 -11.38
N TYR A 26 14.65 -0.52 -11.84
CA TYR A 26 14.35 -1.67 -12.67
C TYR A 26 14.63 -2.96 -11.89
N PRO A 27 13.71 -3.95 -11.91
CA PRO A 27 13.80 -5.12 -11.06
C PRO A 27 14.85 -6.11 -11.57
N PHE A 28 15.61 -6.72 -10.65
CA PHE A 28 16.44 -7.88 -10.96
C PHE A 28 15.60 -9.13 -11.22
N ALA A 29 14.47 -9.26 -10.54
CA ALA A 29 13.43 -10.26 -10.80
C ALA A 29 12.07 -9.70 -10.35
N TYR A 30 10.97 -10.22 -10.90
CA TYR A 30 9.61 -9.89 -10.47
C TYR A 30 8.66 -11.05 -10.82
N ALA A 31 7.50 -11.09 -10.15
CA ALA A 31 6.41 -12.02 -10.42
C ALA A 31 5.07 -11.43 -9.99
N LEU A 32 3.99 -11.74 -10.71
CA LEU A 32 2.61 -11.42 -10.32
C LEU A 32 2.12 -12.37 -9.19
N PHE A 33 1.18 -11.91 -8.37
CA PHE A 33 0.36 -12.79 -7.52
C PHE A 33 -0.46 -13.78 -8.36
N THR A 34 -0.85 -14.90 -7.76
CA THR A 34 -1.46 -16.04 -8.46
C THR A 34 -2.84 -15.66 -9.05
N GLU A 35 -3.57 -14.81 -8.33
CA GLU A 35 -4.87 -14.24 -8.65
C GLU A 35 -4.79 -13.31 -9.87
N GLU A 36 -3.66 -12.63 -10.04
CA GLU A 36 -3.45 -11.59 -11.06
C GLU A 36 -2.87 -12.10 -12.38
N LEU A 37 -2.49 -13.39 -12.43
CA LEU A 37 -1.95 -14.06 -13.63
C LEU A 37 -2.93 -14.08 -14.83
N CYS A 38 -4.22 -13.87 -14.58
CA CYS A 38 -5.26 -13.78 -15.61
C CYS A 38 -5.60 -12.35 -16.02
N ASN A 39 -5.12 -11.34 -15.30
CA ASN A 39 -5.49 -9.93 -15.45
C ASN A 39 -4.37 -9.12 -16.14
N TYR A 40 -3.12 -9.42 -15.79
CA TYR A 40 -1.95 -8.66 -16.21
C TYR A 40 -1.01 -9.44 -17.14
N CYS A 41 -0.23 -8.71 -17.94
CA CYS A 41 0.81 -9.27 -18.80
C CYS A 41 1.98 -9.78 -17.95
N TRP A 42 2.36 -11.05 -18.11
CA TRP A 42 3.45 -11.71 -17.37
C TRP A 42 4.85 -11.13 -17.66
N TYR A 43 4.96 -10.22 -18.63
CA TYR A 43 6.12 -9.37 -18.87
C TYR A 43 5.88 -7.96 -18.34
N CYS A 44 5.22 -7.07 -19.10
CA CYS A 44 5.17 -5.64 -18.78
C CYS A 44 4.31 -5.26 -17.57
N LEU A 45 3.55 -6.20 -16.99
CA LEU A 45 2.59 -5.98 -15.90
C LEU A 45 1.53 -4.89 -16.20
N ALA A 46 1.23 -4.63 -17.47
CA ALA A 46 0.07 -3.86 -17.88
C ALA A 46 -1.20 -4.74 -17.82
N PRO A 47 -2.39 -4.18 -17.52
CA PRO A 47 -3.67 -4.85 -17.73
C PRO A 47 -3.81 -5.29 -19.20
N VAL A 48 -4.45 -6.44 -19.46
CA VAL A 48 -4.55 -7.00 -20.82
C VAL A 48 -6.01 -7.23 -21.22
N GLU A 49 -6.55 -6.31 -22.02
CA GLU A 49 -7.87 -6.44 -22.64
C GLU A 49 -7.91 -7.59 -23.67
N THR A 50 -6.95 -7.62 -24.60
CA THR A 50 -6.87 -8.63 -25.67
C THR A 50 -5.75 -9.65 -25.41
N LYS A 51 -6.15 -10.85 -24.98
CA LYS A 51 -5.28 -11.80 -24.28
C LYS A 51 -4.62 -12.82 -25.22
N LYS A 52 -3.27 -12.90 -25.23
CA LYS A 52 -2.52 -13.96 -25.96
C LYS A 52 -1.80 -14.88 -24.98
N ARG A 53 -2.21 -16.15 -24.96
CA ARG A 53 -1.63 -17.22 -24.14
C ARG A 53 -0.42 -17.84 -24.83
N CYS A 54 0.61 -18.22 -24.07
CA CYS A 54 1.77 -18.93 -24.58
C CYS A 54 1.38 -20.34 -25.07
N LEU A 55 1.43 -20.59 -26.38
CA LEU A 55 1.12 -21.89 -26.99
C LEU A 55 1.94 -23.06 -26.41
N GLY A 56 3.12 -22.78 -25.84
CA GLY A 56 3.99 -23.79 -25.22
C GLY A 56 3.55 -24.25 -23.82
N CYS A 57 2.63 -23.56 -23.14
CA CYS A 57 2.14 -24.00 -21.82
C CYS A 57 0.66 -23.70 -21.52
N GLY A 58 -0.05 -22.93 -22.35
CA GLY A 58 -1.44 -22.50 -22.10
C GLY A 58 -1.61 -21.42 -21.02
N PHE A 59 -0.78 -21.45 -19.97
CA PHE A 59 -0.93 -20.57 -18.81
C PHE A 59 -0.49 -19.12 -19.06
N ALA A 60 0.77 -18.89 -19.44
CA ALA A 60 1.36 -17.54 -19.42
C ALA A 60 0.71 -16.56 -20.40
N LEU A 61 0.39 -15.34 -19.91
CA LEU A 61 -0.38 -14.32 -20.61
C LEU A 61 0.49 -13.13 -21.04
N PHE A 62 0.38 -12.70 -22.30
CA PHE A 62 1.07 -11.53 -22.84
C PHE A 62 0.14 -10.66 -23.69
N CYS A 63 0.40 -9.35 -23.77
CA CYS A 63 -0.30 -8.43 -24.67
C CYS A 63 -0.08 -8.77 -26.16
N GLY A 64 1.10 -9.30 -26.49
CA GLY A 64 1.55 -9.45 -27.86
C GLY A 64 2.86 -10.22 -27.98
N LYS A 65 3.29 -10.42 -29.23
CA LYS A 65 4.51 -11.15 -29.58
C LYS A 65 5.73 -10.55 -28.87
N ASP A 66 5.83 -9.23 -28.83
CA ASP A 66 7.02 -8.53 -28.32
C ASP A 66 7.15 -8.69 -26.80
N CYS A 67 6.04 -8.60 -26.06
CA CYS A 67 6.00 -8.95 -24.64
C CYS A 67 6.33 -10.43 -24.38
N GLN A 68 5.87 -11.34 -25.23
CA GLN A 68 6.21 -12.77 -25.13
C GLN A 68 7.70 -13.02 -25.41
N THR A 69 8.29 -12.33 -26.39
CA THR A 69 9.71 -12.43 -26.74
C THR A 69 10.60 -11.85 -25.64
N LEU A 70 10.28 -10.66 -25.11
CA LEU A 70 11.03 -10.04 -24.01
C LEU A 70 10.89 -10.83 -22.70
N GLY A 71 9.67 -11.27 -22.37
CA GLY A 71 9.39 -12.11 -21.20
C GLY A 71 9.95 -13.53 -21.29
N TRP A 72 10.47 -13.96 -22.45
CA TRP A 72 11.02 -15.30 -22.63
C TRP A 72 12.25 -15.58 -21.76
N LYS A 73 13.01 -14.55 -21.34
CA LYS A 73 14.16 -14.71 -20.43
C LYS A 73 13.77 -15.44 -19.14
N ASP A 74 12.68 -14.98 -18.49
CA ASP A 74 12.14 -15.59 -17.27
C ASP A 74 11.21 -16.76 -17.60
N HIS A 75 10.29 -16.59 -18.56
CA HIS A 75 9.26 -17.59 -18.84
C HIS A 75 9.82 -18.90 -19.42
N LYS A 76 10.97 -18.92 -20.11
CA LYS A 76 11.51 -20.12 -20.76
C LYS A 76 11.67 -21.32 -19.81
N ALA A 77 12.08 -21.08 -18.56
CA ALA A 77 12.23 -22.13 -17.56
C ALA A 77 10.87 -22.58 -17.02
N GLU A 78 10.05 -21.62 -16.56
CA GLU A 78 8.68 -21.85 -16.06
C GLU A 78 7.82 -22.60 -17.08
N CYS A 79 7.93 -22.28 -18.38
CA CYS A 79 7.18 -22.90 -19.47
C CYS A 79 7.28 -24.43 -19.49
N LYS A 80 8.38 -25.01 -19.00
CA LYS A 80 8.54 -26.47 -18.87
C LYS A 80 7.85 -27.03 -17.61
N GLY A 81 7.91 -26.32 -16.48
CA GLY A 81 7.21 -26.69 -15.25
C GLY A 81 5.70 -26.59 -15.41
N LEU A 82 5.23 -25.47 -15.98
CA LEU A 82 3.81 -25.16 -16.25
C LEU A 82 3.10 -26.20 -17.12
N ARG A 83 3.81 -26.99 -17.95
CA ARG A 83 3.21 -28.10 -18.72
C ARG A 83 2.89 -29.34 -17.89
N LYS A 84 3.39 -29.46 -16.64
CA LYS A 84 3.26 -30.66 -15.80
C LYS A 84 2.27 -30.49 -14.64
N VAL A 85 2.01 -29.26 -14.25
CA VAL A 85 1.26 -28.92 -13.03
C VAL A 85 -0.19 -28.57 -13.35
N SER A 86 -1.11 -28.92 -12.45
CA SER A 86 -2.54 -28.56 -12.54
C SER A 86 -2.80 -27.12 -12.07
N SER A 87 -2.07 -26.68 -11.05
CA SER A 87 -2.05 -25.31 -10.53
C SER A 87 -0.72 -24.62 -10.80
N ILE A 88 -0.72 -23.30 -10.87
CA ILE A 88 0.52 -22.51 -11.00
C ILE A 88 1.10 -22.34 -9.58
N PRO A 89 2.39 -22.64 -9.32
CA PRO A 89 2.98 -22.46 -8.00
C PRO A 89 2.93 -21.00 -7.54
N ASP A 90 2.97 -20.79 -6.22
CA ASP A 90 2.89 -19.45 -5.65
C ASP A 90 4.06 -18.54 -6.01
N ILE A 91 3.82 -17.25 -5.76
CA ILE A 91 4.73 -16.17 -6.10
C ILE A 91 6.15 -16.39 -5.56
N GLU A 92 6.29 -16.92 -4.35
CA GLU A 92 7.61 -17.17 -3.72
C GLU A 92 8.42 -18.23 -4.47
N ILE A 93 7.77 -19.30 -4.95
CA ILE A 93 8.41 -20.37 -5.73
C ILE A 93 8.84 -19.83 -7.10
N ARG A 94 7.92 -19.11 -7.79
CA ARG A 94 8.20 -18.52 -9.11
C ARG A 94 9.34 -17.50 -9.04
N MET A 95 9.27 -16.57 -8.07
CA MET A 95 10.23 -15.51 -7.83
C MET A 95 11.62 -16.05 -7.49
N LEU A 96 11.74 -16.95 -6.49
CA LEU A 96 13.01 -17.55 -6.09
C LEU A 96 13.67 -18.30 -7.25
N GLY A 97 12.90 -19.02 -8.08
CA GLY A 97 13.45 -19.69 -9.26
C GLY A 97 13.98 -18.74 -10.32
N ARG A 98 13.28 -17.63 -10.59
CA ARG A 98 13.78 -16.55 -11.48
C ARG A 98 15.11 -16.00 -10.95
N ILE A 99 15.22 -15.78 -9.64
CA ILE A 99 16.43 -15.27 -8.97
C ILE A 99 17.59 -16.29 -9.05
N VAL A 100 17.36 -17.55 -8.66
CA VAL A 100 18.36 -18.63 -8.66
C VAL A 100 18.91 -18.89 -10.06
N LEU A 101 18.03 -18.96 -11.08
CA LEU A 101 18.44 -19.16 -12.46
C LEU A 101 19.22 -17.94 -13.00
N ARG A 102 18.76 -16.72 -12.72
CA ARG A 102 19.45 -15.49 -13.12
C ARG A 102 20.81 -15.34 -12.45
N HIS A 103 20.96 -15.74 -11.18
CA HIS A 103 22.25 -15.79 -10.51
C HIS A 103 23.18 -16.82 -11.14
N LYS A 104 22.68 -18.02 -11.47
CA LYS A 104 23.44 -19.07 -12.17
C LYS A 104 23.95 -18.62 -13.56
N GLU A 105 23.21 -17.77 -14.27
CA GLU A 105 23.67 -17.13 -15.52
C GLU A 105 24.80 -16.12 -15.29
N ILE A 106 24.86 -15.45 -14.14
CA ILE A 106 25.94 -14.54 -13.76
C ILE A 106 27.19 -15.32 -13.33
N CYS A 107 27.04 -16.36 -12.49
CA CYS A 107 28.15 -17.23 -12.06
C CYS A 107 28.87 -17.90 -13.24
N SER A 108 28.14 -18.19 -14.32
CA SER A 108 28.70 -18.77 -15.55
C SER A 108 29.20 -17.73 -16.58
N GLY A 109 29.18 -16.44 -16.24
CA GLY A 109 29.58 -15.34 -17.12
C GLY A 109 28.72 -15.22 -18.39
N LYS A 110 27.52 -15.78 -18.37
CA LYS A 110 26.55 -15.75 -19.48
C LYS A 110 25.83 -14.40 -19.55
N ASP A 111 25.70 -13.71 -18.42
CA ASP A 111 25.24 -12.31 -18.34
C ASP A 111 26.01 -11.40 -19.31
N LYS A 112 27.34 -11.48 -19.30
CA LYS A 112 28.26 -10.72 -20.19
C LYS A 112 28.11 -11.06 -21.68
N LYS A 113 27.49 -12.19 -22.00
CA LYS A 113 27.24 -12.68 -23.37
C LYS A 113 25.79 -12.54 -23.79
N THR A 114 24.91 -12.11 -22.90
CA THR A 114 23.47 -11.99 -23.14
C THR A 114 23.14 -10.52 -23.35
N GLU A 115 22.85 -10.14 -24.59
CA GLU A 115 22.37 -8.80 -24.92
C GLU A 115 21.17 -8.44 -24.02
N ASN A 116 21.09 -7.19 -23.56
CA ASN A 116 20.03 -6.70 -22.69
C ASN A 116 19.89 -7.46 -21.35
N PHE A 117 20.91 -8.19 -20.86
CA PHE A 117 20.80 -8.92 -19.59
C PHE A 117 20.50 -8.00 -18.40
N TYR A 118 21.13 -6.82 -18.36
CA TYR A 118 20.95 -5.75 -17.38
C TYR A 118 20.20 -4.54 -17.97
N LYS A 119 19.27 -4.78 -18.91
CA LYS A 119 18.59 -3.70 -19.64
C LYS A 119 18.00 -2.66 -18.68
N ASP A 120 18.19 -1.38 -19.03
CA ASP A 120 17.67 -0.20 -18.34
C ASP A 120 18.17 0.00 -16.88
N ARG A 121 18.88 -0.97 -16.28
CA ARG A 121 19.50 -0.83 -14.95
C ARG A 121 20.89 -0.23 -15.04
N THR A 122 21.01 1.04 -14.68
CA THR A 122 22.26 1.83 -14.71
C THR A 122 23.28 1.43 -13.64
N SER A 123 22.82 0.88 -12.52
CA SER A 123 23.66 0.55 -11.36
C SER A 123 24.34 -0.82 -11.48
N LYS A 124 25.54 -0.89 -10.90
CA LYS A 124 26.41 -2.07 -10.86
C LYS A 124 26.18 -2.99 -9.66
N ARG A 125 25.34 -2.60 -8.69
CA ARG A 125 25.08 -3.37 -7.47
C ARG A 125 24.69 -4.81 -7.79
N SER A 126 25.36 -5.76 -7.15
CA SER A 126 25.09 -7.19 -7.30
C SER A 126 24.05 -7.72 -6.32
N LEU A 127 23.55 -8.92 -6.60
CA LEU A 127 22.60 -9.65 -5.74
C LEU A 127 23.21 -10.04 -4.37
N LEU A 128 24.54 -10.04 -4.24
CA LEU A 128 25.22 -10.41 -2.99
C LEU A 128 25.54 -9.20 -2.08
N GLU A 129 25.31 -7.97 -2.56
CA GLU A 129 25.52 -6.71 -1.83
C GLU A 129 24.29 -6.21 -1.05
N ILE A 130 23.10 -6.75 -1.30
CA ILE A 130 21.91 -6.47 -0.47
C ILE A 130 21.99 -7.28 0.84
N TRP A 131 21.16 -6.94 1.83
CA TRP A 131 21.13 -7.70 3.09
C TRP A 131 20.60 -9.13 2.89
N SER A 132 20.95 -10.04 3.80
CA SER A 132 20.38 -11.40 3.83
C SER A 132 19.85 -11.83 5.20
N HIS A 133 20.49 -11.40 6.30
CA HIS A 133 20.20 -11.89 7.67
C HIS A 133 20.19 -13.43 7.79
N THR A 134 20.98 -14.13 6.96
CA THR A 134 21.04 -15.60 6.89
C THR A 134 21.23 -16.24 8.28
N ASP A 135 22.15 -15.70 9.11
CA ASP A 135 22.45 -16.20 10.46
C ASP A 135 21.30 -16.03 11.47
N LEU A 136 20.30 -15.19 11.16
CA LEU A 136 19.12 -14.97 11.99
C LEU A 136 17.97 -15.86 11.50
N ILE A 137 17.71 -15.84 10.18
CA ILE A 137 16.72 -16.70 9.53
C ILE A 137 17.03 -18.19 9.77
N GLN A 138 18.30 -18.59 9.79
CA GLN A 138 18.71 -19.98 10.08
C GLN A 138 18.41 -20.43 11.53
N LYS A 139 18.26 -19.49 12.48
CA LYS A 139 17.89 -19.76 13.88
C LYS A 139 16.37 -19.73 14.10
N ASP A 140 15.63 -19.09 13.20
CA ASP A 140 14.18 -19.03 13.20
C ASP A 140 13.58 -20.36 12.70
N GLN A 141 13.02 -21.13 13.64
CA GLN A 141 12.40 -22.42 13.34
C GLN A 141 11.12 -22.33 12.50
N TYR A 142 10.47 -21.17 12.42
CA TYR A 142 9.31 -20.95 11.57
C TYR A 142 9.75 -20.61 10.13
N ALA A 143 10.67 -19.65 9.99
CA ALA A 143 11.24 -19.29 8.69
C ALA A 143 11.96 -20.48 8.02
N MET A 144 12.74 -21.27 8.77
CA MET A 144 13.39 -22.46 8.25
C MET A 144 12.40 -23.54 7.76
N ARG A 145 11.30 -23.79 8.48
CA ARG A 145 10.25 -24.71 8.02
C ARG A 145 9.63 -24.21 6.71
N LYS A 146 9.30 -22.92 6.64
CA LYS A 146 8.76 -22.30 5.42
C LYS A 146 9.73 -22.41 4.23
N PHE A 147 11.03 -22.23 4.46
CA PHE A 147 12.05 -22.40 3.43
C PHE A 147 12.10 -23.83 2.88
N GLU A 148 12.02 -24.87 3.73
CA GLU A 148 12.02 -26.26 3.26
C GLU A 148 10.84 -26.57 2.35
N ASP A 149 9.63 -26.09 2.69
CA ASP A 149 8.44 -26.26 1.86
C ASP A 149 8.51 -25.49 0.53
N ILE A 150 9.10 -24.28 0.52
CA ILE A 150 9.40 -23.53 -0.69
C ILE A 150 10.44 -24.27 -1.55
N TYR A 151 11.52 -24.76 -0.94
CA TYR A 151 12.61 -25.45 -1.63
C TYR A 151 12.14 -26.76 -2.29
N LYS A 152 11.29 -27.53 -1.60
CA LYS A 152 10.65 -28.74 -2.13
C LYS A 152 9.86 -28.45 -3.41
N GLN A 153 8.97 -27.44 -3.36
CA GLN A 153 8.17 -27.03 -4.53
C GLN A 153 9.02 -26.45 -5.66
N LEU A 154 10.07 -25.69 -5.32
CA LEU A 154 11.04 -25.16 -6.28
C LEU A 154 11.75 -26.28 -7.06
N VAL A 155 12.20 -27.32 -6.36
CA VAL A 155 12.86 -28.50 -6.94
C VAL A 155 11.92 -29.26 -7.89
N GLU A 156 10.65 -29.41 -7.52
CA GLU A 156 9.64 -30.09 -8.35
C GLU A 156 9.31 -29.31 -9.63
N PHE A 157 9.04 -28.00 -9.50
CA PHE A 157 8.63 -27.15 -10.61
C PHE A 157 9.77 -26.86 -11.60
N TYR A 158 10.97 -26.55 -11.11
CA TYR A 158 12.13 -26.17 -11.95
C TYR A 158 13.10 -27.33 -12.29
N GLU A 159 12.98 -28.51 -11.67
CA GLU A 159 13.92 -29.65 -11.73
C GLU A 159 15.31 -29.34 -11.13
N ALA A 160 15.67 -30.02 -10.02
CA ALA A 160 16.91 -29.83 -9.24
C ALA A 160 18.19 -29.54 -10.05
N LYS A 161 18.45 -30.30 -11.12
CA LYS A 161 19.65 -30.14 -12.00
C LYS A 161 19.81 -28.74 -12.62
N PHE A 162 18.73 -27.96 -12.74
CA PHE A 162 18.79 -26.60 -13.25
C PHE A 162 19.05 -25.55 -12.17
N LEU A 163 18.83 -25.86 -10.88
CA LEU A 163 19.06 -24.98 -9.73
C LEU A 163 20.55 -24.88 -9.32
N LEU A 164 20.81 -24.15 -8.24
CA LEU A 164 22.10 -24.07 -7.54
C LEU A 164 22.11 -25.03 -6.33
N PRO A 165 23.25 -25.25 -5.64
CA PRO A 165 23.28 -25.97 -4.36
C PRO A 165 22.30 -25.38 -3.34
N LYS A 166 21.74 -26.21 -2.46
CA LYS A 166 20.63 -25.82 -1.56
C LYS A 166 21.03 -24.65 -0.64
N GLU A 167 22.29 -24.61 -0.24
CA GLU A 167 22.90 -23.62 0.65
C GLU A 167 22.90 -22.23 -0.01
N MET A 168 23.22 -22.18 -1.30
CA MET A 168 23.12 -20.96 -2.12
C MET A 168 21.66 -20.61 -2.44
N VAL A 169 20.78 -21.60 -2.65
CA VAL A 169 19.33 -21.32 -2.79
C VAL A 169 18.74 -20.75 -1.50
N PHE A 170 19.22 -21.18 -0.33
CA PHE A 170 18.86 -20.62 0.98
C PHE A 170 19.35 -19.18 1.14
N GLU A 171 20.62 -18.89 0.80
CA GLU A 171 21.16 -17.53 0.85
C GLU A 171 20.36 -16.59 -0.07
N LEU A 172 20.05 -17.03 -1.30
CA LEU A 172 19.24 -16.26 -2.25
C LEU A 172 17.77 -16.12 -1.82
N HIS A 173 17.21 -17.09 -1.09
CA HIS A 173 15.89 -16.99 -0.48
C HIS A 173 15.86 -15.95 0.64
N CYS A 174 16.84 -15.98 1.55
CA CYS A 174 17.00 -14.98 2.61
C CYS A 174 17.07 -13.55 2.03
N ARG A 175 17.85 -13.39 0.95
CA ARG A 175 18.00 -12.15 0.20
C ARG A 175 16.71 -11.70 -0.51
N ASP A 176 15.94 -12.60 -1.12
CA ASP A 176 14.61 -12.25 -1.66
C ASP A 176 13.66 -11.79 -0.55
N TYR A 177 13.54 -12.61 0.51
CA TYR A 177 12.51 -12.51 1.54
C TYR A 177 12.43 -11.13 2.18
N ILE A 178 13.57 -10.57 2.62
CA ILE A 178 13.64 -9.29 3.33
C ILE A 178 13.78 -8.06 2.39
N ASN A 179 14.15 -8.23 1.12
CA ASN A 179 14.44 -7.09 0.21
C ASN A 179 13.41 -6.90 -0.92
N ARG A 180 12.46 -7.81 -1.11
CA ARG A 180 11.47 -7.75 -2.20
C ARG A 180 10.37 -6.71 -1.94
N HIS A 181 10.20 -5.82 -2.90
CA HIS A 181 9.21 -4.75 -2.89
C HIS A 181 7.84 -5.25 -3.35
N ALA A 182 6.79 -4.60 -2.86
CA ALA A 182 5.46 -4.64 -3.45
C ALA A 182 5.51 -4.05 -4.87
N ILE A 183 4.76 -4.60 -5.82
CA ILE A 183 4.49 -3.97 -7.11
C ILE A 183 3.03 -3.54 -7.09
N SER A 184 2.79 -2.23 -7.12
CA SER A 184 1.43 -1.70 -7.25
C SER A 184 0.90 -1.84 -8.68
N ASP A 185 -0.41 -1.78 -8.82
CA ASP A 185 -1.04 -1.38 -10.07
C ASP A 185 -0.68 0.08 -10.43
N ARG A 186 -1.08 0.55 -11.63
CA ARG A 186 -0.78 1.92 -12.09
C ARG A 186 -1.44 3.00 -11.23
N GLY A 187 -2.59 2.72 -10.61
CA GLY A 187 -3.33 3.65 -9.75
C GLY A 187 -2.77 3.78 -8.33
N TYR A 188 -1.77 2.98 -7.94
CA TYR A 188 -1.22 2.92 -6.59
C TYR A 188 -2.24 2.47 -5.52
N MET A 189 -3.25 1.68 -5.91
CA MET A 189 -4.35 1.25 -5.04
C MET A 189 -4.29 -0.23 -4.65
N LYS A 190 -3.63 -1.09 -5.44
CA LYS A 190 -3.57 -2.54 -5.22
C LYS A 190 -2.17 -3.10 -5.45
N GLU A 191 -1.69 -3.99 -4.57
CA GLU A 191 -0.52 -4.80 -4.88
C GLU A 191 -0.88 -5.95 -5.85
N ILE A 192 -0.14 -6.06 -6.96
CA ILE A 192 -0.36 -7.06 -8.02
C ILE A 192 0.75 -8.12 -8.10
N GLY A 193 1.82 -7.96 -7.33
CA GLY A 193 2.95 -8.89 -7.27
C GLY A 193 4.14 -8.34 -6.50
N LYS A 194 5.28 -9.03 -6.58
CA LYS A 194 6.55 -8.67 -5.91
C LYS A 194 7.68 -8.49 -6.92
N GLY A 195 8.63 -7.61 -6.59
CA GLY A 195 9.84 -7.38 -7.38
C GLY A 195 11.07 -7.13 -6.51
N LEU A 196 12.23 -7.62 -6.93
CA LEU A 196 13.50 -7.45 -6.21
C LEU A 196 14.32 -6.37 -6.91
N TYR A 197 14.25 -5.14 -6.40
CA TYR A 197 14.88 -3.97 -6.99
C TYR A 197 16.18 -3.64 -6.25
N LEU A 198 17.29 -4.31 -6.57
CA LEU A 198 18.58 -4.22 -5.85
C LEU A 198 19.01 -2.79 -5.48
N ASP A 199 18.74 -1.84 -6.37
CA ASP A 199 19.11 -0.43 -6.24
C ASP A 199 18.13 0.40 -5.39
N LEU A 200 16.88 -0.07 -5.25
CA LEU A 200 15.88 0.45 -4.30
C LEU A 200 16.07 -0.18 -2.91
N CYS A 201 16.67 -1.38 -2.81
CA CYS A 201 17.22 -1.96 -1.56
C CYS A 201 18.42 -1.16 -1.00
N ALA A 202 18.56 0.12 -1.37
CA ALA A 202 19.62 1.03 -0.93
C ALA A 202 19.09 2.16 -0.04
N TYR A 203 17.77 2.23 0.17
CA TYR A 203 17.09 3.27 0.92
C TYR A 203 16.44 2.62 2.13
N ASP A 204 16.76 3.10 3.32
CA ASP A 204 16.33 2.48 4.57
C ASP A 204 14.89 2.87 4.94
N HIS A 205 14.38 2.18 5.97
CA HIS A 205 13.04 2.39 6.48
C HIS A 205 12.90 3.66 7.33
N SER A 206 11.77 4.36 7.19
CA SER A 206 11.24 5.24 8.24
C SER A 206 9.72 5.11 8.36
N CYS A 207 9.20 5.08 9.60
CA CYS A 207 7.78 5.25 9.91
C CYS A 207 7.28 6.69 9.68
N ARG A 208 8.21 7.62 9.42
CA ARG A 208 7.98 8.98 8.94
C ARG A 208 8.77 9.16 7.63
N PRO A 209 8.37 8.49 6.54
CA PRO A 209 9.15 8.52 5.30
C PRO A 209 9.08 9.90 4.66
N ASN A 210 10.10 10.24 3.87
CA ASN A 210 10.09 11.42 3.01
C ASN A 210 9.98 11.06 1.52
N THR A 211 9.87 9.77 1.20
CA THR A 211 9.58 9.24 -0.14
C THR A 211 8.55 8.11 -0.12
N ILE A 212 7.86 7.94 -1.24
CA ILE A 212 7.17 6.70 -1.61
C ILE A 212 7.75 6.18 -2.92
N TYR A 213 7.46 4.94 -3.29
CA TYR A 213 7.62 4.49 -4.67
C TYR A 213 6.27 4.06 -5.26
N THR A 214 6.04 4.38 -6.53
CA THR A 214 4.86 3.99 -7.32
C THR A 214 5.28 3.10 -8.48
N CYS A 215 4.51 2.09 -8.87
CA CYS A 215 4.84 1.24 -10.00
C CYS A 215 4.10 1.66 -11.29
N ASN A 216 4.82 1.63 -12.41
CA ASN A 216 4.23 1.67 -13.76
C ASN A 216 4.68 0.40 -14.50
N GLY A 217 3.78 -0.58 -14.56
CA GLY A 217 4.17 -1.96 -14.85
C GLY A 217 5.20 -2.45 -13.83
N PHE A 218 6.25 -3.14 -14.30
CA PHE A 218 7.36 -3.56 -13.43
C PHE A 218 8.33 -2.43 -13.02
N ILE A 219 8.15 -1.18 -13.44
CA ILE A 219 9.11 -0.10 -13.17
C ILE A 219 8.70 0.68 -11.92
N ALA A 220 9.45 0.56 -10.84
CA ALA A 220 9.24 1.34 -9.62
C ALA A 220 9.82 2.75 -9.81
N THR A 221 9.13 3.77 -9.32
CA THR A 221 9.57 5.17 -9.35
C THR A 221 9.46 5.75 -7.94
N LEU A 222 10.61 5.98 -7.29
CA LEU A 222 10.72 6.67 -6.02
C LEU A 222 10.39 8.15 -6.26
N ARG A 223 9.56 8.74 -5.40
CA ARG A 223 8.95 10.07 -5.52
C ARG A 223 9.05 10.79 -4.18
N ALA A 224 9.41 12.07 -4.21
CA ALA A 224 9.52 12.88 -3.00
C ALA A 224 8.15 13.19 -2.38
N LEU A 225 8.09 13.29 -1.05
CA LEU A 225 6.93 13.81 -0.30
C LEU A 225 7.15 15.27 0.15
N ASN A 226 8.32 15.86 -0.14
CA ASN A 226 8.58 17.29 0.01
C ASN A 226 9.76 17.72 -0.88
N SER A 227 9.89 19.02 -1.15
CA SER A 227 10.91 19.57 -2.05
C SER A 227 12.36 19.52 -1.54
N LYS A 228 12.60 19.08 -0.29
CA LYS A 228 13.94 19.03 0.34
C LYS A 228 14.63 17.67 0.18
N VAL A 229 14.00 16.69 -0.47
CA VAL A 229 14.55 15.35 -0.68
C VAL A 229 15.65 15.36 -1.75
N VAL A 230 16.84 14.88 -1.39
CA VAL A 230 17.95 14.63 -2.32
C VAL A 230 18.01 13.13 -2.59
N MET A 231 17.47 12.71 -3.74
CA MET A 231 17.23 11.29 -4.06
C MET A 231 18.48 10.42 -4.04
N GLU A 232 19.66 10.99 -4.27
CA GLU A 232 20.94 10.28 -4.24
C GLU A 232 21.46 10.06 -2.81
N ASP A 233 21.02 10.88 -1.84
CA ASP A 233 21.41 10.78 -0.44
C ASP A 233 20.54 9.77 0.32
N LYS A 234 20.95 8.50 0.19
CA LYS A 234 20.38 7.35 0.88
C LYS A 234 20.44 7.44 2.41
N THR A 235 21.33 8.26 2.97
CA THR A 235 21.42 8.45 4.43
C THR A 235 20.31 9.34 4.99
N LYS A 236 19.57 10.02 4.11
CA LYS A 236 18.45 10.91 4.47
C LYS A 236 17.16 10.62 3.69
N THR A 237 17.15 9.64 2.80
CA THR A 237 16.03 9.34 1.89
C THR A 237 15.43 8.00 2.28
N PHE A 238 14.19 8.02 2.77
CA PHE A 238 13.54 6.88 3.41
C PHE A 238 12.13 6.64 2.85
N TYR A 239 11.75 5.37 2.70
CA TYR A 239 10.39 4.94 2.38
C TYR A 239 9.84 3.99 3.46
N SER A 240 8.53 3.72 3.47
CA SER A 240 7.96 2.76 4.43
C SER A 240 8.03 1.32 3.91
N TYR A 241 8.45 0.39 4.78
CA TYR A 241 8.44 -1.05 4.51
C TYR A 241 7.10 -1.70 4.90
N ILE A 242 6.31 -0.99 5.70
CA ILE A 242 5.08 -1.43 6.38
C ILE A 242 3.96 -0.40 6.18
N ASP A 243 2.73 -0.76 6.55
CA ASP A 243 1.64 0.23 6.63
C ASP A 243 1.90 1.22 7.78
N LEU A 244 1.70 2.52 7.50
CA LEU A 244 1.85 3.58 8.48
C LEU A 244 0.63 3.72 9.40
N LEU A 245 -0.53 3.12 9.06
CA LEU A 245 -1.72 3.01 9.90
C LEU A 245 -1.56 1.91 10.98
N SER A 246 -0.40 1.90 11.64
CA SER A 246 -0.03 0.97 12.71
C SER A 246 0.53 1.70 13.93
N SER A 247 0.23 1.19 15.14
CA SER A 247 0.72 1.70 16.43
C SER A 247 2.23 1.50 16.59
N LEU A 248 2.88 2.25 17.50
CA LEU A 248 4.32 2.14 17.74
C LEU A 248 4.77 0.69 18.01
N GLN A 249 3.97 -0.04 18.78
CA GLN A 249 4.18 -1.44 19.14
C GLN A 249 4.09 -2.35 17.90
N GLN A 250 3.04 -2.20 17.09
CA GLN A 250 2.86 -2.94 15.83
C GLN A 250 4.03 -2.68 14.87
N ARG A 251 4.40 -1.41 14.66
CA ARG A 251 5.50 -1.03 13.75
C ARG A 251 6.83 -1.64 14.21
N LYS A 252 7.15 -1.55 15.51
CA LYS A 252 8.38 -2.18 16.05
C LYS A 252 8.34 -3.71 15.93
N LYS A 253 7.22 -4.36 16.22
CA LYS A 253 7.05 -5.82 16.07
C LYS A 253 7.21 -6.27 14.62
N GLN A 254 6.48 -5.67 13.68
CA GLN A 254 6.55 -6.01 12.24
C GLN A 254 7.98 -5.86 11.67
N LEU A 255 8.68 -4.78 12.03
CA LEU A 255 10.05 -4.54 11.59
C LEU A 255 11.06 -5.52 12.19
N LYS A 256 10.86 -5.90 13.46
CA LYS A 256 11.69 -6.89 14.15
C LYS A 256 11.45 -8.32 13.63
N ASP A 257 10.20 -8.71 13.44
CA ASP A 257 9.82 -10.07 13.04
C ASP A 257 10.14 -10.38 11.57
N THR A 258 10.09 -9.38 10.67
CA THR A 258 10.32 -9.58 9.22
C THR A 258 11.67 -9.05 8.72
N TRP A 259 12.22 -7.98 9.33
CA TRP A 259 13.48 -7.35 8.92
C TRP A 259 14.57 -7.36 10.00
N TYR A 260 14.30 -7.96 11.16
CA TYR A 260 15.29 -8.20 12.22
C TYR A 260 15.99 -6.94 12.79
N PHE A 261 15.31 -5.77 12.80
CA PHE A 261 15.84 -4.54 13.42
C PHE A 261 14.80 -3.77 14.25
N ASP A 262 15.27 -3.04 15.26
CA ASP A 262 14.46 -2.14 16.10
C ASP A 262 14.52 -0.70 15.59
N CYS A 263 13.40 -0.18 15.07
CA CYS A 263 13.36 1.13 14.42
C CYS A 263 13.43 2.32 15.39
N GLN A 264 14.32 3.29 15.07
CA GLN A 264 14.58 4.52 15.84
C GLN A 264 14.38 5.81 15.02
N CYS A 265 13.53 5.80 13.98
CA CYS A 265 13.23 7.01 13.21
C CYS A 265 12.38 8.02 14.02
N GLU A 266 12.30 9.27 13.55
CA GLU A 266 11.53 10.39 14.15
C GLU A 266 10.19 9.99 14.82
N ARG A 267 9.28 9.33 14.08
CA ARG A 267 7.96 8.90 14.61
C ARG A 267 8.03 7.74 15.62
N CYS A 268 9.11 6.97 15.65
CA CYS A 268 9.35 5.93 16.65
C CYS A 268 10.00 6.45 17.93
N THR A 269 10.40 7.74 17.94
CA THR A 269 10.90 8.52 19.08
C THR A 269 9.98 9.68 19.47
N ASP A 270 8.90 9.93 18.70
CA ASP A 270 7.91 10.98 18.93
C ASP A 270 6.98 10.59 20.10
N PRO A 271 7.00 11.30 21.25
CA PRO A 271 6.12 10.99 22.38
C PRO A 271 4.64 11.24 22.06
N ASP A 272 4.33 12.10 21.09
CA ASP A 272 2.95 12.37 20.68
C ASP A 272 2.38 11.23 19.79
N ASP A 273 3.19 10.30 19.25
CA ASP A 273 2.68 9.12 18.52
C ASP A 273 1.88 8.19 19.46
N HIS A 274 2.11 8.27 20.78
CA HIS A 274 1.31 7.58 21.79
C HIS A 274 -0.16 8.03 21.85
N ILE A 275 -0.53 9.17 21.24
CA ILE A 275 -1.93 9.56 21.09
C ILE A 275 -2.73 8.52 20.27
N LEU A 276 -2.07 7.78 19.37
CA LEU A 276 -2.67 6.72 18.56
C LEU A 276 -3.12 5.49 19.39
N THR A 277 -2.71 5.40 20.65
CA THR A 277 -3.10 4.34 21.60
C THR A 277 -3.70 4.90 22.88
N SER A 278 -4.22 6.13 22.83
CA SER A 278 -4.82 6.84 23.96
C SER A 278 -6.27 6.42 24.26
N ILE A 279 -6.69 6.70 25.50
CA ILE A 279 -8.02 6.41 26.05
C ILE A 279 -8.73 7.70 26.45
N LEU A 280 -10.02 7.63 26.74
CA LEU A 280 -10.79 8.73 27.31
C LEU A 280 -10.82 8.64 28.84
N CYS A 281 -10.78 9.78 29.54
CA CYS A 281 -10.94 9.77 31.00
C CYS A 281 -12.35 9.29 31.41
N PRO A 282 -12.48 8.28 32.29
CA PRO A 282 -13.78 7.71 32.67
C PRO A 282 -14.65 8.68 33.50
N ARG A 283 -14.04 9.57 34.31
CA ARG A 283 -14.76 10.51 35.19
C ARG A 283 -15.15 11.84 34.52
N CYS A 284 -14.53 12.21 33.40
CA CYS A 284 -14.89 13.46 32.72
C CYS A 284 -16.28 13.39 32.07
N PRO A 285 -17.02 14.53 31.97
CA PRO A 285 -18.33 14.57 31.33
C PRO A 285 -18.25 14.09 29.87
N PRO A 286 -19.27 13.38 29.32
CA PRO A 286 -19.13 12.65 28.05
C PRO A 286 -18.65 13.48 26.85
N ASN A 287 -19.17 14.70 26.67
CA ASN A 287 -18.82 15.59 25.56
C ASN A 287 -17.50 16.35 25.78
N GLU A 288 -16.82 16.09 26.89
CA GLU A 288 -15.72 16.88 27.44
C GLU A 288 -14.60 15.98 28.01
N ARG A 289 -14.56 14.71 27.59
CA ARG A 289 -13.59 13.74 28.07
C ARG A 289 -12.17 14.05 27.63
N GLU A 290 -11.28 14.14 28.62
CA GLU A 290 -9.86 14.31 28.40
C GLU A 290 -9.26 13.07 27.73
N THR A 291 -8.27 13.26 26.85
CA THR A 291 -7.60 12.16 26.15
C THR A 291 -6.27 11.84 26.83
N LEU A 292 -6.08 10.59 27.24
CA LEU A 292 -4.98 10.15 28.09
C LEU A 292 -4.14 9.10 27.37
N SER A 293 -2.88 9.44 27.07
CA SER A 293 -1.88 8.48 26.57
C SER A 293 -1.50 7.51 27.69
N ILE A 294 -1.59 6.20 27.43
CA ILE A 294 -1.29 5.14 28.41
C ILE A 294 0.13 4.56 28.25
N PHE A 295 0.71 4.71 27.06
CA PHE A 295 2.08 4.34 26.73
C PHE A 295 2.98 5.59 26.66
N GLY A 296 4.28 5.40 26.89
CA GLY A 296 5.27 6.47 26.93
C GLY A 296 5.42 7.12 28.31
N GLU A 297 6.39 8.02 28.41
CA GLU A 297 6.61 8.89 29.56
C GLU A 297 5.79 10.17 29.40
N HIS A 298 4.97 10.51 30.41
CA HIS A 298 4.12 11.71 30.38
C HIS A 298 4.06 12.31 31.78
N ALA A 299 3.97 13.64 31.90
CA ALA A 299 3.82 14.33 33.19
C ALA A 299 2.55 13.92 33.97
N HIS A 300 1.57 13.29 33.32
CA HIS A 300 0.35 12.77 33.92
C HIS A 300 0.39 11.27 34.28
N LYS A 301 1.52 10.58 34.04
CA LYS A 301 1.73 9.17 34.38
C LYS A 301 2.90 9.05 35.36
N ASP A 302 2.67 8.47 36.54
CA ASP A 302 3.76 8.23 37.50
C ASP A 302 4.73 7.17 36.97
N ALA A 303 6.03 7.48 37.03
CA ALA A 303 7.09 6.67 36.44
C ALA A 303 7.47 5.41 37.23
N LYS A 304 6.87 5.16 38.41
CA LYS A 304 7.17 3.99 39.27
C LYS A 304 6.00 3.05 39.48
N SER A 305 4.78 3.58 39.46
CA SER A 305 3.52 2.86 39.69
C SER A 305 2.65 2.76 38.43
N ALA A 306 3.09 3.39 37.33
CA ALA A 306 2.37 3.54 36.07
C ALA A 306 0.97 4.19 36.18
N VAL A 307 0.60 4.74 37.35
CA VAL A 307 -0.71 5.37 37.60
C VAL A 307 -0.90 6.58 36.69
N ILE A 308 -2.04 6.60 35.99
CA ILE A 308 -2.41 7.64 35.03
C ILE A 308 -3.41 8.57 35.71
N THR A 309 -3.06 9.85 35.86
CA THR A 309 -3.95 10.87 36.44
C THR A 309 -4.53 11.74 35.32
N CYS A 310 -5.83 12.00 35.34
CA CYS A 310 -6.45 12.89 34.36
C CYS A 310 -6.03 14.35 34.59
N THR A 311 -5.34 14.95 33.61
CA THR A 311 -4.91 16.36 33.62
C THR A 311 -6.06 17.36 33.81
N LYS A 312 -7.27 17.04 33.31
CA LYS A 312 -8.45 17.91 33.37
C LYS A 312 -9.27 17.82 34.66
N CYS A 313 -9.31 16.66 35.32
CA CYS A 313 -10.21 16.43 36.48
C CYS A 313 -9.56 15.78 37.70
N GLY A 314 -8.24 15.55 37.70
CA GLY A 314 -7.50 14.96 38.82
C GLY A 314 -7.83 13.50 39.12
N ASN A 315 -8.63 12.83 38.29
CA ASN A 315 -8.97 11.41 38.47
C ASN A 315 -7.78 10.51 38.14
N GLU A 316 -7.23 9.84 39.15
CA GLU A 316 -6.45 8.59 38.96
C GLU A 316 -7.32 7.55 38.24
N VAL A 317 -6.86 7.08 37.09
CA VAL A 317 -7.59 6.11 36.25
C VAL A 317 -7.38 4.71 36.81
N PRO A 318 -8.46 3.95 37.13
CA PRO A 318 -8.33 2.58 37.64
C PRO A 318 -7.56 1.67 36.68
N LYS A 319 -6.70 0.80 37.21
CA LYS A 319 -5.88 -0.11 36.40
C LYS A 319 -6.75 -1.03 35.54
N GLU A 320 -7.90 -1.43 36.06
CA GLU A 320 -8.90 -2.27 35.41
C GLU A 320 -9.44 -1.60 34.13
N TYR A 321 -9.64 -0.27 34.15
CA TYR A 321 -10.12 0.50 32.99
C TYR A 321 -9.04 0.65 31.91
N VAL A 322 -7.76 0.80 32.32
CA VAL A 322 -6.62 0.76 31.39
C VAL A 322 -6.50 -0.63 30.75
N MET A 323 -6.66 -1.71 31.54
CA MET A 323 -6.63 -3.08 31.03
C MET A 323 -7.83 -3.41 30.12
N GLU A 324 -9.03 -2.88 30.37
CA GLU A 324 -10.16 -3.01 29.45
C GLU A 324 -9.84 -2.36 28.10
N ALA A 325 -9.26 -1.15 28.10
CA ALA A 325 -8.85 -0.47 26.88
C ALA A 325 -7.74 -1.21 26.11
N VAL A 326 -6.73 -1.74 26.80
CA VAL A 326 -5.68 -2.58 26.20
C VAL A 326 -6.27 -3.87 25.62
N SER A 327 -7.22 -4.50 26.31
CA SER A 327 -7.91 -5.70 25.84
C SER A 327 -8.77 -5.42 24.59
N ALA A 328 -9.45 -4.28 24.55
CA ALA A 328 -10.18 -3.82 23.36
C ALA A 328 -9.23 -3.66 22.16
N MET A 329 -8.07 -3.03 22.35
CA MET A 329 -7.07 -2.87 21.29
C MET A 329 -6.49 -4.21 20.81
N ARG A 330 -6.11 -5.13 21.73
CA ARG A 330 -5.67 -6.50 21.36
C ARG A 330 -6.76 -7.26 20.58
N PHE A 331 -8.03 -7.14 21.00
CA PHE A 331 -9.15 -7.80 20.34
C PHE A 331 -9.38 -7.28 18.91
N ILE A 332 -9.38 -5.95 18.71
CA ILE A 332 -9.54 -5.32 17.39
C ILE A 332 -8.40 -5.73 16.44
N ASP A 333 -7.16 -5.83 16.92
CA ASP A 333 -6.04 -6.31 16.10
C ASP A 333 -6.29 -7.77 15.67
N LYS A 334 -6.58 -8.66 16.62
CA LYS A 334 -6.71 -10.10 16.35
C LYS A 334 -7.76 -10.38 15.29
N ILE A 335 -8.96 -9.81 15.41
CA ILE A 335 -10.06 -10.07 14.44
C ILE A 335 -9.75 -9.57 13.01
N ILE A 336 -8.79 -8.64 12.87
CA ILE A 336 -8.29 -8.14 11.59
C ILE A 336 -7.15 -9.04 11.07
N GLU A 337 -6.17 -9.36 11.91
CA GLU A 337 -5.00 -10.18 11.54
C GLU A 337 -5.39 -11.63 11.18
N ASP A 338 -6.23 -12.28 11.99
CA ASP A 338 -6.73 -13.64 11.75
C ASP A 338 -7.83 -13.72 10.68
N ARG A 339 -8.25 -12.57 10.12
CA ARG A 339 -9.30 -12.45 9.09
C ARG A 339 -10.64 -13.10 9.49
N GLU A 340 -10.93 -13.24 10.79
CA GLU A 340 -12.18 -13.83 11.30
C GLU A 340 -13.41 -13.16 10.67
N MET A 341 -13.36 -11.84 10.49
CA MET A 341 -14.40 -11.06 9.83
C MET A 341 -14.63 -11.42 8.35
N GLU A 342 -13.61 -11.84 7.60
CA GLU A 342 -13.74 -12.17 6.17
C GLU A 342 -14.66 -13.39 5.94
N GLN A 343 -14.80 -14.24 6.95
CA GLN A 343 -15.66 -15.43 6.96
C GLN A 343 -17.13 -15.10 7.26
N MET A 344 -17.41 -13.93 7.84
CA MET A 344 -18.77 -13.51 8.20
C MET A 344 -19.57 -13.03 6.98
N PRO A 345 -20.88 -13.35 6.87
CA PRO A 345 -21.76 -12.76 5.87
C PRO A 345 -21.75 -11.22 5.92
N LYS A 346 -21.81 -10.53 4.78
CA LYS A 346 -21.64 -9.07 4.68
C LYS A 346 -22.49 -8.29 5.70
N LYS A 347 -23.77 -8.64 5.85
CA LYS A 347 -24.67 -7.98 6.80
C LYS A 347 -24.18 -8.15 8.26
N THR A 348 -23.91 -9.37 8.69
CA THR A 348 -23.41 -9.66 10.05
C THR A 348 -22.07 -9.00 10.33
N ARG A 349 -21.21 -8.86 9.30
CA ARG A 349 -19.92 -8.16 9.40
C ARG A 349 -20.09 -6.65 9.67
N ILE A 350 -21.08 -6.03 9.05
CA ILE A 350 -21.47 -4.62 9.30
C ILE A 350 -21.98 -4.49 10.73
N GLU A 351 -23.01 -5.27 11.10
CA GLU A 351 -23.61 -5.25 12.45
C GLU A 351 -22.57 -5.48 13.57
N PHE A 352 -21.58 -6.33 13.33
CA PHE A 352 -20.46 -6.58 14.24
C PHE A 352 -19.49 -5.40 14.34
N LEU A 353 -19.05 -4.83 13.22
CA LEU A 353 -18.16 -3.66 13.21
C LEU A 353 -18.82 -2.43 13.85
N GLU A 354 -20.13 -2.26 13.67
CA GLU A 354 -20.93 -1.20 14.28
C GLU A 354 -21.02 -1.35 15.80
N ASP A 355 -21.30 -2.55 16.32
CA ASP A 355 -21.29 -2.84 17.77
C ASP A 355 -19.91 -2.56 18.41
N LEU A 356 -18.82 -3.02 17.77
CA LEU A 356 -17.46 -2.76 18.26
C LEU A 356 -17.14 -1.26 18.26
N LEU A 357 -17.57 -0.51 17.24
CA LEU A 357 -17.34 0.93 17.17
C LEU A 357 -18.18 1.67 18.24
N GLU A 358 -19.46 1.33 18.42
CA GLU A 358 -20.33 1.94 19.44
C GLU A 358 -19.86 1.57 20.86
N ARG A 359 -19.32 0.37 21.06
CA ARG A 359 -18.73 -0.07 22.33
C ARG A 359 -17.44 0.66 22.64
N PHE A 360 -16.47 0.63 21.74
CA PHE A 360 -15.10 1.07 22.06
C PHE A 360 -14.88 2.58 21.94
N THR A 361 -15.71 3.33 21.21
CA THR A 361 -15.73 4.81 21.26
C THR A 361 -16.06 5.37 22.65
N LYS A 362 -16.62 4.56 23.56
CA LYS A 362 -16.90 4.94 24.96
C LYS A 362 -15.66 4.85 25.87
N ILE A 363 -14.54 4.32 25.37
CA ILE A 363 -13.31 4.01 26.13
C ILE A 363 -12.05 4.53 25.41
N LEU A 364 -11.90 4.24 24.12
CA LEU A 364 -10.77 4.67 23.29
C LEU A 364 -11.02 6.10 22.77
N SER A 365 -9.96 6.90 22.61
CA SER A 365 -10.10 8.27 22.08
C SER A 365 -10.40 8.30 20.58
N PRO A 366 -10.97 9.38 20.01
CA PRO A 366 -11.17 9.51 18.56
C PRO A 366 -9.88 9.44 17.72
N SER A 367 -8.72 9.74 18.32
CA SER A 367 -7.40 9.60 17.67
C SER A 367 -6.82 8.18 17.77
N ASN A 368 -7.49 7.26 18.47
CA ASN A 368 -7.03 5.90 18.67
C ASN A 368 -7.10 5.08 17.37
N ILE A 369 -5.97 4.50 16.98
CA ILE A 369 -5.79 3.86 15.68
C ILE A 369 -6.62 2.60 15.50
N TYR A 370 -7.01 1.94 16.59
CA TYR A 370 -7.84 0.73 16.52
C TYR A 370 -9.29 1.08 16.15
N LEU A 371 -9.81 2.23 16.60
CA LEU A 371 -11.09 2.75 16.08
C LEU A 371 -10.98 3.10 14.59
N CYS A 372 -9.86 3.71 14.18
CA CYS A 372 -9.61 3.98 12.77
C CYS A 372 -9.53 2.68 11.94
N LYS A 373 -8.91 1.61 12.45
CA LYS A 373 -8.89 0.28 11.79
C LYS A 373 -10.29 -0.31 11.63
N LEU A 374 -11.17 -0.22 12.64
CA LEU A 374 -12.57 -0.63 12.51
C LEU A 374 -13.29 0.16 11.41
N ILE A 375 -13.13 1.49 11.40
CA ILE A 375 -13.73 2.38 10.39
C ILE A 375 -13.25 2.03 8.97
N GLN A 376 -11.95 1.80 8.76
CA GLN A 376 -11.41 1.41 7.45
C GLN A 376 -11.89 0.02 6.98
N ASN A 377 -12.27 -0.87 7.90
CA ASN A 377 -12.91 -2.15 7.56
C ASN A 377 -14.42 -2.02 7.28
N LEU A 378 -15.08 -1.01 7.83
CA LEU A 378 -16.52 -0.75 7.65
C LEU A 378 -16.81 0.00 6.34
N ILE A 379 -15.99 1.00 5.97
CA ILE A 379 -16.16 1.82 4.75
C ILE A 379 -16.40 0.98 3.47
N PRO A 380 -15.64 -0.10 3.16
CA PRO A 380 -15.87 -0.92 1.97
C PRO A 380 -17.15 -1.79 2.03
N LEU A 381 -17.81 -1.86 3.18
CA LEU A 381 -19.04 -2.62 3.39
C LEU A 381 -20.28 -1.71 3.31
N THR A 382 -20.17 -0.46 3.75
CA THR A 382 -21.23 0.56 3.62
C THR A 382 -21.69 0.70 2.16
N PRO A 383 -23.01 0.88 1.89
CA PRO A 383 -23.50 1.11 0.53
C PRO A 383 -22.89 2.38 -0.09
N PRO A 384 -22.43 2.35 -1.36
CA PRO A 384 -21.71 3.47 -1.99
C PRO A 384 -22.59 4.72 -2.23
N ASP A 385 -23.91 4.54 -2.15
CA ASP A 385 -24.95 5.57 -2.20
C ASP A 385 -25.27 6.20 -0.83
N ASN A 386 -24.82 5.59 0.29
CA ASN A 386 -25.01 6.13 1.63
C ASN A 386 -23.93 7.19 1.98
N ASN A 387 -24.05 8.34 1.32
CA ASN A 387 -23.11 9.46 1.44
C ASN A 387 -23.00 10.01 2.87
N GLU A 388 -24.09 10.02 3.66
CA GLU A 388 -24.08 10.52 5.04
C GLU A 388 -23.18 9.65 5.94
N GLU A 389 -23.36 8.32 5.88
CA GLU A 389 -22.58 7.38 6.68
C GLU A 389 -21.12 7.32 6.24
N LEU A 390 -20.87 7.30 4.92
CA LEU A 390 -19.51 7.34 4.37
C LEU A 390 -18.77 8.63 4.77
N LEU A 391 -19.44 9.78 4.72
CA LEU A 391 -18.88 11.04 5.23
C LEU A 391 -18.61 10.99 6.74
N ARG A 392 -19.54 10.46 7.54
CA ARG A 392 -19.39 10.30 8.99
C ARG A 392 -18.17 9.45 9.34
N LEU A 393 -18.00 8.31 8.67
CA LEU A 393 -16.88 7.39 8.85
C LEU A 393 -15.55 8.04 8.45
N HIS A 394 -15.46 8.67 7.27
CA HIS A 394 -14.23 9.31 6.85
C HIS A 394 -13.84 10.49 7.77
N LEU A 395 -14.78 11.33 8.21
CA LEU A 395 -14.49 12.43 9.15
C LEU A 395 -14.02 11.91 10.52
N GLN A 396 -14.54 10.78 11.00
CA GLN A 396 -14.05 10.16 12.25
C GLN A 396 -12.60 9.65 12.12
N ALA A 397 -12.22 9.07 10.98
CA ALA A 397 -10.88 8.55 10.77
C ALA A 397 -9.82 9.62 10.39
N GLU A 398 -10.24 10.79 9.88
CA GLU A 398 -9.35 11.80 9.28
C GLU A 398 -8.17 12.20 10.17
N ASN A 399 -8.41 12.44 11.47
CA ASN A 399 -7.36 12.84 12.42
C ASN A 399 -6.26 11.77 12.55
N CYS A 400 -6.65 10.50 12.64
CA CYS A 400 -5.74 9.38 12.74
C CYS A 400 -4.96 9.17 11.43
N VAL A 401 -5.64 9.24 10.27
CA VAL A 401 -5.03 9.12 8.94
C VAL A 401 -3.97 10.22 8.75
N ARG A 402 -4.34 11.49 8.94
CA ARG A 402 -3.43 12.65 8.83
C ARG A 402 -2.23 12.58 9.79
N ARG A 403 -2.37 11.96 10.97
CA ARG A 403 -1.23 11.78 11.88
C ARG A 403 -0.29 10.67 11.42
N CYS A 404 -0.83 9.56 10.91
CA CYS A 404 -0.07 8.39 10.50
C CYS A 404 0.76 8.62 9.23
N PHE A 405 0.18 9.27 8.22
CA PHE A 405 0.82 9.50 6.92
C PHE A 405 1.44 10.91 6.81
N PRO A 406 2.66 11.08 6.25
CA PRO A 406 3.21 12.41 5.93
C PRO A 406 2.23 13.21 5.07
N HIS A 407 2.20 14.55 5.21
CA HIS A 407 1.19 15.42 4.57
C HIS A 407 0.94 15.08 3.09
N ASN A 408 1.99 15.19 2.25
CA ASN A 408 1.95 14.80 0.83
C ASN A 408 2.07 13.28 0.64
N HIS A 409 1.21 12.47 1.26
CA HIS A 409 1.12 11.03 1.01
C HIS A 409 -0.21 10.71 0.29
N PRO A 410 -0.22 9.89 -0.78
CA PRO A 410 -1.44 9.62 -1.54
C PRO A 410 -2.62 9.09 -0.71
N ALA A 411 -2.37 8.38 0.40
CA ALA A 411 -3.42 7.95 1.33
C ALA A 411 -4.18 9.12 1.99
N ASN A 412 -3.49 10.24 2.30
CA ASN A 412 -4.16 11.46 2.75
C ASN A 412 -5.06 12.00 1.63
N ALA A 413 -4.53 12.17 0.42
CA ALA A 413 -5.31 12.69 -0.71
C ALA A 413 -6.52 11.82 -1.06
N PHE A 414 -6.39 10.49 -1.07
CA PHE A 414 -7.50 9.56 -1.29
C PHE A 414 -8.60 9.74 -0.23
N HIS A 415 -8.20 9.84 1.04
CA HIS A 415 -9.13 10.06 2.15
C HIS A 415 -9.86 11.42 2.05
N LEU A 416 -9.12 12.48 1.73
CA LEU A 416 -9.66 13.84 1.57
C LEU A 416 -10.58 13.94 0.35
N ARG A 417 -10.17 13.39 -0.80
CA ARG A 417 -10.99 13.31 -2.03
C ARG A 417 -12.33 12.62 -1.75
N ASN A 418 -12.34 11.53 -0.98
CA ASN A 418 -13.56 10.83 -0.64
C ASN A 418 -14.47 11.68 0.27
N ILE A 419 -13.92 12.39 1.26
CA ILE A 419 -14.68 13.39 2.04
C ILE A 419 -15.29 14.46 1.10
N GLY A 420 -14.53 14.94 0.12
CA GLY A 420 -15.00 15.88 -0.90
C GLY A 420 -16.17 15.32 -1.72
N ILE A 421 -16.09 14.07 -2.18
CA ILE A 421 -17.17 13.38 -2.92
C ILE A 421 -18.44 13.33 -2.09
N PHE A 422 -18.37 12.84 -0.84
CA PHE A 422 -19.57 12.68 -0.02
C PHE A 422 -20.17 14.02 0.42
N LEU A 423 -19.36 15.06 0.61
CA LEU A 423 -19.86 16.44 0.83
C LEU A 423 -20.57 16.99 -0.42
N ASN A 424 -19.98 16.82 -1.61
CA ASN A 424 -20.56 17.27 -2.87
C ASN A 424 -21.90 16.56 -3.17
N ASN A 425 -21.98 15.26 -2.88
CA ASN A 425 -23.20 14.47 -3.05
C ASN A 425 -24.29 14.76 -2.01
N LEU A 426 -24.00 15.57 -1.00
CA LEU A 426 -24.92 16.09 0.02
C LEU A 426 -25.12 17.61 -0.14
N ASP A 427 -24.88 18.16 -1.33
CA ASP A 427 -24.97 19.59 -1.69
C ASP A 427 -24.07 20.54 -0.86
N ARG A 428 -23.15 20.01 -0.04
CA ARG A 428 -22.20 20.78 0.80
C ARG A 428 -20.96 21.22 0.00
N CYS A 429 -21.21 21.78 -1.17
CA CYS A 429 -20.21 22.11 -2.19
C CYS A 429 -19.07 23.02 -1.68
N GLU A 430 -19.36 24.02 -0.83
CA GLU A 430 -18.32 24.91 -0.24
C GLU A 430 -17.34 24.19 0.70
N GLU A 431 -17.76 23.08 1.31
CA GLU A 431 -16.88 22.24 2.10
C GLU A 431 -16.13 21.26 1.20
N ALA A 432 -16.82 20.65 0.23
CA ALA A 432 -16.24 19.75 -0.75
C ALA A 432 -15.04 20.35 -1.49
N VAL A 433 -15.15 21.61 -1.96
CA VAL A 433 -14.06 22.33 -2.64
C VAL A 433 -12.78 22.43 -1.79
N LYS A 434 -12.88 22.53 -0.46
CA LYS A 434 -11.71 22.61 0.43
C LYS A 434 -10.93 21.30 0.44
N TYR A 435 -11.65 20.19 0.60
CA TYR A 435 -11.08 18.84 0.56
C TYR A 435 -10.54 18.48 -0.83
N PHE A 436 -11.25 18.83 -1.89
CA PHE A 436 -10.79 18.59 -3.27
C PHE A 436 -9.53 19.40 -3.62
N ARG A 437 -9.42 20.66 -3.18
CA ARG A 437 -8.20 21.48 -3.37
C ARG A 437 -6.99 20.87 -2.66
N GLU A 438 -7.11 20.53 -1.37
CA GLU A 438 -6.00 19.90 -0.62
C GLU A 438 -5.61 18.53 -1.21
N ALA A 439 -6.59 17.74 -1.66
CA ALA A 439 -6.31 16.50 -2.39
C ALA A 439 -5.58 16.75 -3.71
N ASP A 440 -5.94 17.78 -4.48
CA ASP A 440 -5.31 18.09 -5.78
C ASP A 440 -3.84 18.52 -5.62
N GLU A 441 -3.56 19.36 -4.62
CA GLU A 441 -2.20 19.81 -4.28
C GLU A 441 -1.29 18.62 -3.94
N ILE A 442 -1.78 17.69 -3.11
CA ILE A 442 -1.06 16.46 -2.77
C ILE A 442 -0.90 15.54 -3.99
N LEU A 443 -1.93 15.35 -4.82
CA LEU A 443 -1.92 14.43 -5.96
C LEU A 443 -1.01 14.92 -7.09
N GLU A 444 -1.09 16.21 -7.45
CA GLU A 444 -0.22 16.83 -8.46
C GLU A 444 1.25 16.75 -8.04
N PHE A 445 1.55 17.03 -6.76
CA PHE A 445 2.91 16.90 -6.23
C PHE A 445 3.39 15.44 -6.23
N THR A 446 2.58 14.50 -5.75
CA THR A 446 3.03 13.12 -5.50
C THR A 446 2.99 12.24 -6.74
N LEU A 447 1.87 12.22 -7.47
CA LEU A 447 1.58 11.24 -8.53
C LEU A 447 1.70 11.79 -9.96
N ASP A 448 1.78 13.11 -10.11
CA ASP A 448 1.67 13.92 -11.35
C ASP A 448 0.24 14.12 -11.89
N SER A 449 0.11 15.17 -12.71
CA SER A 449 -1.07 15.59 -13.48
C SER A 449 -1.67 14.51 -14.39
N ASP A 450 -0.88 13.56 -14.89
CA ASP A 450 -1.32 12.49 -15.79
C ASP A 450 -1.72 11.19 -15.06
N HIS A 451 -1.66 11.18 -13.73
CA HIS A 451 -2.15 10.07 -12.93
C HIS A 451 -3.67 10.11 -12.78
N LEU A 452 -4.32 8.95 -12.94
CA LEU A 452 -5.78 8.83 -13.00
C LEU A 452 -6.49 9.49 -11.81
N MET A 453 -6.05 9.21 -10.59
CA MET A 453 -6.64 9.79 -9.37
C MET A 453 -6.48 11.34 -9.31
N THR A 454 -5.43 11.90 -9.91
CA THR A 454 -5.25 13.36 -10.02
C THR A 454 -6.25 13.95 -11.00
N VAL A 455 -6.39 13.34 -12.19
CA VAL A 455 -7.35 13.77 -13.21
C VAL A 455 -8.78 13.71 -12.67
N GLU A 456 -9.20 12.58 -12.10
CA GLU A 456 -10.54 12.43 -11.54
C GLU A 456 -10.82 13.38 -10.37
N ASN A 457 -9.81 13.73 -9.55
CA ASN A 457 -9.95 14.72 -8.48
C ASN A 457 -10.18 16.14 -9.05
N ARG A 458 -9.42 16.49 -10.09
CA ARG A 458 -9.51 17.78 -10.76
C ARG A 458 -10.83 17.97 -11.51
N GLU A 459 -11.32 16.93 -12.16
CA GLU A 459 -12.65 16.92 -12.81
C GLU A 459 -13.79 17.14 -11.79
N LEU A 460 -13.72 16.49 -10.63
CA LEU A 460 -14.65 16.72 -9.51
C LEU A 460 -14.57 18.16 -8.99
N LEU A 461 -13.36 18.65 -8.68
CA LEU A 461 -13.12 20.02 -8.21
C LEU A 461 -13.68 21.06 -9.18
N GLU A 462 -13.38 20.92 -10.48
CA GLU A 462 -13.91 21.78 -11.53
C GLU A 462 -15.43 21.75 -11.59
N GLN A 463 -16.07 20.58 -11.48
CA GLN A 463 -17.53 20.47 -11.52
C GLN A 463 -18.18 21.11 -10.29
N THR A 464 -17.65 20.91 -9.08
CA THR A 464 -18.16 21.57 -7.87
C THR A 464 -17.99 23.10 -7.93
N LEU A 465 -16.87 23.60 -8.46
CA LEU A 465 -16.66 25.05 -8.68
C LEU A 465 -17.66 25.63 -9.68
N LYS A 466 -17.90 24.94 -10.80
CA LYS A 466 -18.92 25.31 -11.80
C LYS A 466 -20.33 25.33 -11.18
N ASN A 467 -20.68 24.35 -10.34
CA ASN A 467 -21.95 24.30 -9.62
C ASN A 467 -22.13 25.49 -8.64
N LEU A 468 -21.06 25.96 -8.01
CA LEU A 468 -21.05 27.15 -7.14
C LEU A 468 -21.04 28.48 -7.91
N GLY A 469 -20.97 28.47 -9.25
CA GLY A 469 -20.78 29.67 -10.05
C GLY A 469 -19.40 30.32 -9.91
N ILE A 470 -18.45 29.64 -9.25
CA ILE A 470 -17.08 30.12 -9.09
C ILE A 470 -16.31 29.81 -10.39
N PRO A 471 -15.80 30.80 -11.11
CA PRO A 471 -15.07 30.55 -12.36
C PRO A 471 -13.77 29.80 -12.07
N ALA A 472 -13.60 28.63 -12.69
CA ALA A 472 -12.32 27.94 -12.71
C ALA A 472 -11.30 28.82 -13.44
N LYS A 473 -10.39 29.42 -12.67
CA LYS A 473 -9.25 30.22 -13.13
C LYS A 473 -8.01 29.80 -12.36
N ASP A 474 -6.86 29.87 -13.04
CA ASP A 474 -5.55 29.62 -12.45
C ASP A 474 -5.25 30.63 -11.33
N GLU A 475 -5.47 30.26 -10.06
CA GLU A 475 -4.97 30.99 -8.89
C GLU A 475 -3.45 30.77 -8.72
N LYS A 476 -2.67 31.10 -9.76
CA LYS A 476 -1.24 31.36 -9.63
C LYS A 476 -1.05 32.61 -8.77
N VAL A 477 -0.87 32.37 -7.48
CA VAL A 477 -0.61 33.33 -6.39
C VAL A 477 -0.05 34.67 -6.89
N GLU A 478 -0.86 35.72 -6.78
CA GLU A 478 -0.41 37.09 -7.05
C GLU A 478 0.64 37.52 -6.03
N ASN A 479 1.92 37.40 -6.38
CA ASN A 479 2.99 38.09 -5.65
C ASN A 479 2.85 39.60 -5.87
N SER A 480 2.51 40.32 -4.79
CA SER A 480 2.31 41.77 -4.83
C SER A 480 3.60 42.51 -5.24
N THR A 481 3.44 43.55 -6.06
CA THR A 481 4.56 44.19 -6.76
C THR A 481 5.31 45.19 -5.88
N ALA A 482 6.61 44.91 -5.66
CA ALA A 482 7.58 45.93 -5.25
C ALA A 482 8.27 46.49 -6.50
N LYS A 483 8.07 47.77 -6.81
CA LYS A 483 8.66 48.43 -7.98
C LYS A 483 10.16 48.70 -7.75
N HIS A 484 11.00 48.32 -8.71
CA HIS A 484 12.21 49.08 -9.01
C HIS A 484 12.39 49.22 -10.53
N THR A 485 12.70 50.44 -10.96
CA THR A 485 12.83 50.85 -12.36
C THR A 485 14.29 51.07 -12.74
N ALA A 486 14.75 50.41 -13.81
CA ALA A 486 15.98 50.73 -14.53
C ALA A 486 15.83 50.36 -16.02
N SER A 487 16.62 50.99 -16.88
CA SER A 487 16.44 51.03 -18.35
C SER A 487 17.18 49.91 -19.12
N PRO A 488 16.85 49.65 -20.40
CA PRO A 488 17.44 48.56 -21.20
C PRO A 488 18.61 49.00 -22.11
N GLU A 489 19.44 48.05 -22.53
CA GLU A 489 20.41 48.19 -23.64
C GLU A 489 20.40 46.94 -24.57
N ASN A 490 21.08 47.01 -25.73
CA ASN A 490 20.79 46.19 -26.94
C ASN A 490 21.88 45.18 -27.36
N ALA A 491 21.46 44.04 -27.96
CA ALA A 491 22.12 43.25 -29.04
C ALA A 491 21.28 41.97 -29.31
N SER A 492 20.76 41.58 -30.50
CA SER A 492 21.36 41.20 -31.80
C SER A 492 22.34 40.01 -31.76
N SER A 493 22.26 38.94 -32.56
CA SER A 493 21.21 38.30 -33.41
C SER A 493 21.61 36.80 -33.61
N ASP A 494 21.18 35.93 -34.55
CA ASP A 494 20.42 35.96 -35.81
C ASP A 494 19.91 34.53 -36.20
N GLY A 495 19.28 34.37 -37.39
CA GLY A 495 18.93 33.07 -38.01
C GLY A 495 17.52 32.54 -37.65
N LYS A 496 16.50 32.40 -38.52
CA LYS A 496 16.35 31.84 -39.88
C LYS A 496 16.66 30.33 -40.00
N ALA A 497 15.82 29.49 -40.63
CA ALA A 497 14.47 29.69 -41.20
C ALA A 497 13.73 28.33 -41.42
N GLU A 498 12.45 28.41 -41.82
CA GLU A 498 11.64 27.45 -42.62
C GLU A 498 11.59 25.96 -42.20
N SER A 499 10.46 25.31 -41.91
CA SER A 499 9.12 25.24 -42.54
C SER A 499 9.06 24.48 -43.88
N GLY A 500 8.46 23.29 -43.86
CA GLY A 500 8.18 22.47 -45.05
C GLY A 500 6.91 21.62 -44.87
N LYS A 501 6.14 21.43 -45.94
CA LYS A 501 4.76 20.90 -45.90
C LYS A 501 4.62 19.47 -46.43
N ASP A 502 3.57 18.80 -45.94
CA ASP A 502 2.63 17.89 -46.61
C ASP A 502 3.12 17.01 -47.77
N LYS A 503 2.86 15.69 -47.65
CA LYS A 503 2.12 14.95 -48.69
C LYS A 503 1.54 13.62 -48.18
N ALA A 504 0.29 13.38 -48.53
CA ALA A 504 -0.36 12.07 -48.43
C ALA A 504 -0.14 11.28 -49.73
N MET A 505 -0.26 9.95 -49.67
CA MET A 505 -0.38 9.08 -50.86
C MET A 505 -1.22 7.83 -50.55
N GLU A 506 -1.59 7.08 -51.59
CA GLU A 506 -2.87 6.37 -51.64
C GLU A 506 -2.85 4.87 -51.32
N ASN A 507 -4.05 4.32 -51.09
CA ASN A 507 -4.33 2.88 -51.05
C ASN A 507 -4.02 2.18 -52.39
N PRO A 508 -3.73 0.88 -52.35
CA PRO A 508 -4.38 -0.03 -53.30
C PRO A 508 -5.06 -1.25 -52.66
N LYS A 509 -6.38 -1.31 -52.88
CA LYS A 509 -7.25 -2.48 -53.19
C LYS A 509 -7.16 -3.77 -52.36
N LYS A 510 -8.36 -4.18 -51.92
CA LYS A 510 -8.73 -5.47 -51.33
C LYS A 510 -8.33 -6.67 -52.20
N ASN A 511 -8.02 -7.78 -51.55
CA ASN A 511 -8.57 -9.11 -51.88
C ASN A 511 -8.75 -9.89 -50.57
N GLY A 512 -9.72 -10.80 -50.49
CA GLY A 512 -10.11 -11.43 -49.22
C GLY A 512 -10.46 -12.91 -49.33
N VAL A 513 -10.25 -13.63 -48.23
CA VAL A 513 -10.71 -15.00 -48.00
C VAL A 513 -11.35 -15.04 -46.60
N GLN A 514 -12.40 -15.84 -46.42
CA GLN A 514 -13.27 -15.76 -45.24
C GLN A 514 -12.87 -16.70 -44.09
N LYS A 515 -13.07 -16.18 -42.87
CA LYS A 515 -13.56 -16.84 -41.65
C LYS A 515 -13.16 -18.30 -41.36
N LYS A 516 -12.57 -18.49 -40.18
CA LYS A 516 -13.24 -19.23 -39.09
C LYS A 516 -12.89 -18.57 -37.74
N ALA A 517 -13.90 -18.01 -37.08
CA ALA A 517 -13.83 -17.58 -35.68
C ALA A 517 -14.73 -18.53 -34.87
N GLY A 518 -14.36 -18.79 -33.62
CA GLY A 518 -15.14 -19.60 -32.69
C GLY A 518 -15.46 -18.78 -31.45
N ASP A 519 -16.68 -18.26 -31.41
CA ASP A 519 -17.18 -17.49 -30.26
C ASP A 519 -17.57 -18.44 -29.12
N CYS A 520 -17.20 -18.09 -27.89
CA CYS A 520 -17.64 -18.78 -26.69
C CYS A 520 -18.61 -17.88 -25.91
N ALA A 521 -19.89 -17.97 -26.23
CA ALA A 521 -20.94 -17.24 -25.53
C ALA A 521 -21.41 -18.01 -24.29
N THR A 522 -21.48 -17.33 -23.15
CA THR A 522 -22.16 -17.81 -21.95
C THR A 522 -23.68 -17.88 -22.17
N LYS A 523 -24.34 -18.84 -21.52
CA LYS A 523 -25.78 -18.84 -21.32
C LYS A 523 -26.14 -19.33 -19.93
N GLU A 524 -26.77 -18.46 -19.16
CA GLU A 524 -27.65 -18.86 -18.07
C GLU A 524 -28.97 -19.37 -18.66
N ASN A 525 -29.70 -20.19 -17.91
CA ASN A 525 -31.15 -20.31 -18.03
C ASN A 525 -31.71 -20.99 -16.77
N THR A 526 -32.97 -20.70 -16.43
CA THR A 526 -33.55 -20.97 -15.10
C THR A 526 -34.63 -22.04 -15.09
N THR A 527 -34.59 -22.92 -14.07
CA THR A 527 -35.73 -23.66 -13.47
C THR A 527 -36.51 -24.68 -14.33
N PRO A 528 -37.33 -25.56 -13.71
CA PRO A 528 -37.14 -26.29 -12.45
C PRO A 528 -37.31 -27.83 -12.60
N ALA A 529 -36.78 -28.63 -11.67
CA ALA A 529 -37.03 -30.06 -11.57
C ALA A 529 -37.01 -30.55 -10.10
N GLU A 530 -37.58 -31.73 -9.84
CA GLU A 530 -38.07 -32.13 -8.50
C GLU A 530 -37.04 -32.79 -7.57
N LEU A 531 -37.32 -32.73 -6.27
CA LEU A 531 -36.52 -33.30 -5.17
C LEU A 531 -36.93 -34.75 -4.82
N PRO A 532 -36.00 -35.72 -4.72
CA PRO A 532 -36.19 -36.91 -3.89
C PRO A 532 -36.06 -36.55 -2.39
N LYS A 533 -36.77 -37.29 -1.53
CA LYS A 533 -36.95 -36.92 -0.11
C LYS A 533 -35.94 -37.60 0.84
N LYS A 534 -35.47 -36.81 1.81
CA LYS A 534 -35.05 -37.17 3.20
C LYS A 534 -34.31 -38.50 3.44
N ALA A 535 -33.11 -38.37 3.99
CA ALA A 535 -32.75 -39.04 5.24
C ALA A 535 -32.53 -37.97 6.33
N ALA A 536 -32.69 -38.32 7.61
CA ALA A 536 -32.57 -37.36 8.71
C ALA A 536 -31.99 -38.01 9.98
N SER A 537 -31.10 -37.31 10.67
CA SER A 537 -30.57 -37.73 11.97
C SER A 537 -30.34 -36.54 12.91
N SER A 538 -31.18 -36.45 13.94
CA SER A 538 -30.87 -35.97 15.30
C SER A 538 -29.93 -34.77 15.45
N GLY A 539 -30.49 -33.61 15.82
CA GLY A 539 -29.68 -32.49 16.30
C GLY A 539 -29.10 -32.72 17.71
N LYS A 540 -28.00 -32.05 18.00
CA LYS A 540 -27.58 -31.68 19.35
C LYS A 540 -27.37 -30.16 19.37
N THR A 541 -27.86 -29.50 20.41
CA THR A 541 -27.56 -28.10 20.67
C THR A 541 -26.19 -28.00 21.32
N GLU A 542 -25.17 -27.58 20.56
CA GLU A 542 -23.87 -27.26 21.12
C GLU A 542 -23.93 -25.92 21.89
N PRO A 543 -23.11 -25.75 22.94
CA PRO A 543 -23.30 -24.66 23.89
C PRO A 543 -22.89 -23.31 23.30
N LYS A 544 -23.58 -22.23 23.74
CA LYS A 544 -23.07 -20.87 23.56
C LYS A 544 -21.73 -20.73 24.28
N MET A 545 -20.65 -20.60 23.51
CA MET A 545 -19.31 -20.30 24.01
C MET A 545 -19.37 -19.03 24.86
N LYS A 546 -18.77 -19.06 26.06
CA LYS A 546 -18.82 -17.92 26.98
C LYS A 546 -17.62 -17.01 26.72
N TYR A 547 -17.87 -15.70 26.67
CA TYR A 547 -16.84 -14.68 26.44
C TYR A 547 -15.74 -14.62 27.52
N ALA A 548 -15.84 -15.37 28.62
CA ALA A 548 -14.79 -15.51 29.61
C ALA A 548 -13.61 -16.38 29.12
N ASP A 549 -13.84 -17.28 28.16
CA ASP A 549 -12.86 -18.31 27.75
C ASP A 549 -11.91 -17.82 26.63
N LEU A 550 -11.93 -16.52 26.31
CA LEU A 550 -11.10 -15.88 25.26
C LEU A 550 -9.95 -15.03 25.82
N PHE A 551 -9.86 -14.87 27.14
CA PHE A 551 -8.74 -14.18 27.77
C PHE A 551 -7.59 -15.15 27.99
N SER A 552 -6.53 -15.01 27.19
CA SER A 552 -5.22 -15.48 27.61
C SER A 552 -4.68 -14.50 28.64
N ASP A 553 -4.42 -14.97 29.86
CA ASP A 553 -3.72 -14.21 30.91
C ASP A 553 -2.23 -13.96 30.55
N ASP A 554 -1.78 -14.36 29.35
CA ASP A 554 -0.44 -14.06 28.86
C ASP A 554 -0.27 -12.57 28.53
N LEU A 555 0.35 -11.90 29.51
CA LEU A 555 0.77 -10.51 29.48
C LEU A 555 2.27 -10.36 29.16
N SER A 556 2.99 -11.43 28.80
CA SER A 556 4.45 -11.37 28.52
C SER A 556 4.80 -10.53 27.29
N ASP A 557 3.85 -10.35 26.37
CA ASP A 557 3.95 -9.45 25.22
C ASP A 557 3.71 -7.95 25.57
N LEU A 558 3.35 -7.63 26.82
CA LEU A 558 3.40 -6.23 27.27
C LEU A 558 4.86 -5.83 27.46
N PRO A 559 5.33 -4.70 26.88
CA PRO A 559 6.57 -4.09 27.36
C PRO A 559 6.42 -3.71 28.83
N ASP A 560 7.54 -3.63 29.57
CA ASP A 560 7.65 -3.42 31.02
C ASP A 560 7.17 -2.02 31.53
N LEU A 561 6.05 -1.53 31.02
CA LEU A 561 5.54 -0.15 31.11
C LEU A 561 4.04 -0.08 31.51
N ILE A 562 3.45 -1.22 31.89
CA ILE A 562 2.05 -1.38 32.36
C ILE A 562 1.98 -2.10 33.74
N LEU A 563 3.10 -2.61 34.25
CA LEU A 563 3.23 -3.16 35.60
C LEU A 563 4.05 -2.23 36.50
#